data_AF-A0A355F4H3-F1
#
_entry.id   AF-A0A355F4H3-F1
#
_cell.length_a   1.000
_cell.length_b   1.000
_cell.length_c   1.000
_cell.angle_alpha   90.00
_cell.angle_beta   90.00
_cell.angle_gamma   90.00
#
_symmetry.space_group_name_H-M   'P 1'
#
loop_
_entity.id
_entity.type
_entity.pdbx_description
1 polymer ?
#
loop_
_entity_poly.entity_id
_entity_poly.type
_entity_poly.pdbx_seq_one_letter_code
_entity_poly.pdbx_strand_id
1 'polypeptide(L)'
;MTRPIKRAFFASSIFALLASASLAIELPQLLTAEEVECDRQQLERLALRAAVSEINPLPLGTTVNPTLLLWRLPFGGSAFAGLAVTDSVRTLGNDPLRDELQLSIDITLSEVADRLSPRQPLLPHMALVRRGVDSNLIVPGAKPTLTVSFEAALEVLDPNLPAIPLVVNNLGWAKGNQQPLTAADALGRGLALDGLTRSCHAKLNSFDERVFRVLSRSLRISDWFAGRYFDRVNWVIVLFRGEDPHQYRATIYPLENACSDGSCEFGRLNPVELSFTINWDAAGRLTTGDVRVSVPEETRQIAMFLLPPMRTGQTPQGSAEFEGAPFLLYRFRDSPLNILTATVDWEALLANTAWND
;
A
#
# COMPACT_ATOMS: atom_id res chain seq x y z
N MET A 1 -42.94 -31.45 62.16
CA MET A 1 -42.75 -31.83 60.74
C MET A 1 -41.70 -30.90 60.14
N THR A 2 -40.45 -31.37 60.11
CA THR A 2 -39.27 -30.62 59.64
C THR A 2 -38.45 -31.57 58.79
N ARG A 3 -38.30 -31.26 57.50
CA ARG A 3 -37.55 -32.09 56.53
C ARG A 3 -36.11 -31.58 56.39
N PRO A 4 -35.11 -32.47 56.20
CA PRO A 4 -33.71 -32.08 56.10
C PRO A 4 -33.31 -31.67 54.68
N ILE A 5 -32.48 -30.64 54.58
CA ILE A 5 -31.85 -30.17 53.35
C ILE A 5 -30.54 -30.95 53.16
N LYS A 6 -30.49 -31.78 52.11
CA LYS A 6 -29.26 -32.45 51.66
C LYS A 6 -28.40 -31.45 50.88
N ARG A 7 -27.21 -31.14 51.39
CA ARG A 7 -26.13 -30.48 50.64
C ARG A 7 -25.45 -31.52 49.76
N ALA A 8 -25.49 -31.33 48.44
CA ALA A 8 -24.66 -32.07 47.50
C ALA A 8 -23.46 -31.21 47.12
N PHE A 9 -22.27 -31.68 47.49
CA PHE A 9 -21.00 -31.28 46.92
C PHE A 9 -20.94 -31.84 45.48
N PHE A 10 -20.77 -30.98 44.48
CA PHE A 10 -20.25 -31.38 43.17
C PHE A 10 -18.91 -30.69 42.98
N ALA A 11 -17.86 -31.50 43.10
CA ALA A 11 -16.50 -31.15 42.75
C ALA A 11 -16.21 -31.61 41.31
N SER A 12 -15.27 -30.88 40.71
CA SER A 12 -14.35 -31.33 39.66
C SER A 12 -14.83 -31.33 38.20
N SER A 13 -14.22 -30.37 37.49
CA SER A 13 -13.40 -30.63 36.30
C SER A 13 -14.10 -31.21 35.07
N ILE A 14 -14.69 -30.33 34.27
CA ILE A 14 -14.75 -30.57 32.83
C ILE A 14 -13.56 -29.86 32.22
N PHE A 15 -12.57 -30.67 31.85
CA PHE A 15 -11.44 -30.33 31.01
C PHE A 15 -11.91 -29.47 29.83
N ALA A 16 -11.34 -28.27 29.74
CA ALA A 16 -11.31 -27.51 28.49
C ALA A 16 -10.56 -28.37 27.46
N LEU A 17 -11.33 -29.07 26.61
CA LEU A 17 -10.87 -29.51 25.30
C LEU A 17 -10.58 -28.22 24.51
N LEU A 18 -9.38 -27.69 24.70
CA LEU A 18 -8.71 -26.84 23.72
C LEU A 18 -8.57 -27.70 22.48
N ALA A 19 -9.58 -27.64 21.61
CA ALA A 19 -9.41 -27.97 20.22
C ALA A 19 -8.35 -27.01 19.71
N SER A 20 -7.11 -27.50 19.65
CA SER A 20 -6.10 -26.98 18.74
C SER A 20 -6.66 -27.20 17.34
N ALA A 21 -7.58 -26.32 16.92
CA ALA A 21 -7.83 -26.11 15.52
C ALA A 21 -6.48 -25.65 14.97
N SER A 22 -5.70 -26.58 14.43
CA SER A 22 -4.66 -26.25 13.48
C SER A 22 -5.39 -25.44 12.42
N LEU A 23 -5.27 -24.13 12.49
CA LEU A 23 -5.75 -23.21 11.46
C LEU A 23 -4.98 -23.63 10.22
N ALA A 24 -5.62 -24.46 9.39
CA ALA A 24 -5.07 -24.84 8.11
C ALA A 24 -4.92 -23.54 7.34
N ILE A 25 -3.67 -23.17 7.04
CA ILE A 25 -3.38 -21.97 6.29
C ILE A 25 -3.97 -22.18 4.91
N GLU A 26 -4.90 -21.29 4.54
CA GLU A 26 -5.43 -21.29 3.19
C GLU A 26 -4.31 -20.85 2.26
N LEU A 27 -3.71 -21.83 1.58
CA LEU A 27 -2.65 -21.54 0.63
C LEU A 27 -3.23 -20.95 -0.65
N PRO A 28 -2.43 -20.13 -1.34
CA PRO A 28 -2.98 -19.39 -2.44
C PRO A 28 -3.21 -20.23 -3.70
N GLN A 29 -4.21 -19.85 -4.48
CA GLN A 29 -4.61 -20.55 -5.71
C GLN A 29 -3.95 -19.94 -6.94
N LEU A 30 -3.81 -20.76 -7.99
CA LEU A 30 -3.29 -20.34 -9.29
C LEU A 30 -4.26 -19.36 -9.97
N LEU A 31 -3.70 -18.29 -10.54
CA LEU A 31 -4.44 -17.35 -11.39
C LEU A 31 -4.16 -17.63 -12.87
N THR A 32 -5.13 -17.30 -13.70
CA THR A 32 -4.98 -17.25 -15.15
C THR A 32 -4.35 -15.93 -15.59
N ALA A 33 -3.73 -15.90 -16.77
CA ALA A 33 -3.19 -14.67 -17.35
C ALA A 33 -4.26 -13.57 -17.48
N GLU A 34 -5.51 -13.92 -17.81
CA GLU A 34 -6.62 -12.98 -17.90
C GLU A 34 -7.02 -12.38 -16.55
N GLU A 35 -6.98 -13.18 -15.48
CA GLU A 35 -7.24 -12.70 -14.11
C GLU A 35 -6.15 -11.73 -13.65
N VAL A 36 -4.87 -12.07 -13.89
CA VAL A 36 -3.72 -11.21 -13.55
C VAL A 36 -3.78 -9.89 -14.32
N GLU A 37 -4.10 -9.94 -15.62
CA GLU A 37 -4.21 -8.75 -16.45
C GLU A 37 -5.41 -7.88 -16.05
N CYS A 38 -6.56 -8.48 -15.72
CA CYS A 38 -7.70 -7.76 -15.18
C CYS A 38 -7.34 -7.02 -13.88
N ASP A 39 -6.63 -7.69 -12.97
CA ASP A 39 -6.16 -7.11 -11.71
C ASP A 39 -5.23 -5.92 -11.92
N ARG A 40 -4.24 -6.11 -12.80
CA ARG A 40 -3.30 -5.07 -13.18
C ARG A 40 -4.03 -3.85 -13.72
N GLN A 41 -4.97 -4.04 -14.65
CA GLN A 41 -5.73 -2.94 -15.25
C GLN A 41 -6.63 -2.23 -14.24
N GLN A 42 -7.32 -2.96 -13.35
CA GLN A 42 -8.15 -2.34 -12.33
C GLN A 42 -7.32 -1.49 -11.36
N LEU A 43 -6.19 -2.02 -10.90
CA LEU A 43 -5.31 -1.28 -10.00
C LEU A 43 -4.65 -0.09 -10.72
N GLU A 44 -4.29 -0.21 -12.00
CA GLU A 44 -3.80 0.91 -12.80
C GLU A 44 -4.84 2.04 -12.87
N ARG A 45 -6.12 1.70 -13.13
CA ARG A 45 -7.20 2.70 -13.16
C ARG A 45 -7.46 3.30 -11.77
N LEU A 46 -7.33 2.51 -10.71
CA LEU A 46 -7.41 3.01 -9.33
C LEU A 46 -6.25 3.98 -9.03
N ALA A 47 -5.04 3.64 -9.44
CA ALA A 47 -3.85 4.47 -9.30
C ALA A 47 -3.99 5.80 -10.04
N LEU A 48 -4.60 5.80 -11.22
CA LEU A 48 -4.89 7.02 -11.97
C LEU A 48 -5.89 7.96 -11.28
N ARG A 49 -6.74 7.44 -10.38
CA ARG A 49 -7.67 8.25 -9.58
C ARG A 49 -7.08 8.73 -8.26
N ALA A 50 -5.92 8.20 -7.87
CA ALA A 50 -5.35 8.40 -6.55
C ALA A 50 -4.20 9.40 -6.61
N ALA A 51 -4.14 10.28 -5.63
CA ALA A 51 -2.95 11.07 -5.37
C ALA A 51 -2.60 11.02 -3.89
N VAL A 52 -1.31 11.15 -3.63
CA VAL A 52 -0.78 11.40 -2.31
C VAL A 52 -0.05 12.72 -2.35
N SER A 53 -0.33 13.58 -1.38
CA SER A 53 0.31 14.87 -1.25
C SER A 53 0.85 15.05 0.16
N GLU A 54 1.92 15.83 0.23
CA GLU A 54 2.48 16.33 1.46
C GLU A 54 2.10 17.80 1.62
N ILE A 55 1.45 18.14 2.73
CA ILE A 55 1.16 19.55 3.03
C ILE A 55 2.28 20.11 3.92
N ASN A 56 2.94 21.16 3.40
CA ASN A 56 4.04 21.92 4.01
C ASN A 56 5.37 21.15 4.14
N PRO A 57 6.20 21.11 3.09
CA PRO A 57 7.53 20.50 3.15
C PRO A 57 8.39 21.09 4.27
N LEU A 58 9.33 20.26 4.76
CA LEU A 58 10.26 20.64 5.83
C LEU A 58 10.99 21.96 5.49
N PRO A 59 11.31 22.81 6.50
CA PRO A 59 11.86 24.16 6.30
C PRO A 59 13.26 24.24 5.67
N LEU A 60 13.79 23.14 5.13
CA LEU A 60 15.11 23.07 4.49
C LEU A 60 15.05 22.78 2.98
N GLY A 61 13.88 22.88 2.34
CA GLY A 61 13.76 22.69 0.88
C GLY A 61 13.95 21.24 0.43
N THR A 62 14.03 20.28 1.35
CA THR A 62 13.94 18.85 1.02
C THR A 62 12.47 18.53 0.76
N THR A 63 12.07 18.53 -0.51
CA THR A 63 10.81 17.94 -0.93
C THR A 63 10.87 16.45 -0.64
N VAL A 64 9.91 15.96 0.15
CA VAL A 64 9.72 14.52 0.31
C VAL A 64 8.71 14.11 -0.75
N ASN A 65 9.06 13.12 -1.56
CA ASN A 65 8.26 12.63 -2.67
C ASN A 65 7.34 11.51 -2.19
N PRO A 66 6.10 11.75 -1.71
CA PRO A 66 5.30 10.69 -1.13
C PRO A 66 5.06 9.52 -2.12
N THR A 67 5.01 8.32 -1.56
CA THR A 67 4.69 7.08 -2.28
C THR A 67 3.35 6.54 -1.79
N LEU A 68 2.45 6.19 -2.70
CA LEU A 68 1.19 5.51 -2.41
C LEU A 68 1.23 4.09 -2.94
N LEU A 69 1.13 3.10 -2.06
CA LEU A 69 1.02 1.69 -2.43
C LEU A 69 -0.44 1.25 -2.36
N LEU A 70 -0.94 0.54 -3.38
CA LEU A 70 -2.34 0.12 -3.51
C LEU A 70 -2.44 -1.37 -3.86
N TRP A 71 -3.39 -2.09 -3.27
CA TRP A 71 -3.66 -3.50 -3.59
C TRP A 71 -5.12 -3.88 -3.32
N ARG A 72 -5.57 -5.02 -3.84
CA ARG A 72 -6.93 -5.52 -3.58
C ARG A 72 -6.99 -6.36 -2.30
N LEU A 73 -8.10 -6.25 -1.57
CA LEU A 73 -8.41 -7.09 -0.41
C LEU A 73 -9.07 -8.43 -0.83
N PRO A 74 -8.88 -9.51 -0.04
CA PRO A 74 -9.27 -10.87 -0.42
C PRO A 74 -10.76 -11.18 -0.32
N PHE A 75 -11.55 -10.38 0.39
CA PHE A 75 -12.93 -10.72 0.78
C PHE A 75 -13.98 -10.69 -0.36
N GLY A 76 -13.54 -10.73 -1.62
CA GLY A 76 -14.40 -10.63 -2.79
C GLY A 76 -15.02 -9.24 -2.94
N GLY A 77 -15.20 -8.81 -4.18
CA GLY A 77 -15.79 -7.51 -4.49
C GLY A 77 -14.77 -6.37 -4.61
N SER A 78 -15.25 -5.16 -4.34
CA SER A 78 -14.68 -3.90 -4.81
C SER A 78 -13.98 -3.17 -3.68
N ALA A 79 -13.12 -3.90 -2.98
CA ALA A 79 -12.42 -3.43 -1.80
C ALA A 79 -10.92 -3.43 -2.03
N PHE A 80 -10.28 -2.30 -1.75
CA PHE A 80 -8.86 -2.09 -1.90
C PHE A 80 -8.29 -1.55 -0.59
N ALA A 81 -6.99 -1.73 -0.40
CA ALA A 81 -6.26 -1.13 0.68
C ALA A 81 -5.07 -0.36 0.11
N GLY A 82 -4.57 0.55 0.93
CA GLY A 82 -3.40 1.32 0.56
C GLY A 82 -2.56 1.74 1.74
N LEU A 83 -1.34 2.13 1.40
CA LEU A 83 -0.37 2.71 2.31
C LEU A 83 0.30 3.90 1.63
N ALA A 84 -0.02 5.10 2.09
CA ALA A 84 0.75 6.28 1.76
C ALA A 84 1.93 6.40 2.73
N VAL A 85 3.12 6.67 2.20
CA VAL A 85 4.33 6.94 2.98
C VAL A 85 5.03 8.17 2.46
N THR A 86 5.73 8.88 3.35
CA THR A 86 6.74 9.85 2.93
C THR A 86 7.95 9.09 2.37
N ASP A 87 8.45 9.43 1.18
CA ASP A 87 9.71 8.88 0.67
C ASP A 87 10.85 9.33 1.58
N SER A 88 11.31 8.39 2.39
CA SER A 88 12.12 8.71 3.56
C SER A 88 13.48 8.06 3.54
N VAL A 89 13.85 7.37 2.46
CA VAL A 89 15.23 6.90 2.28
C VAL A 89 16.08 8.11 1.90
N ARG A 90 16.55 8.80 2.95
CA ARG A 90 17.44 9.95 2.87
C ARG A 90 18.81 9.58 3.39
N THR A 91 19.76 10.52 3.32
CA THR A 91 21.03 10.38 4.02
C THR A 91 21.10 11.35 5.19
N LEU A 92 21.64 10.88 6.33
CA LEU A 92 22.08 11.72 7.43
C LEU A 92 23.61 11.81 7.36
N GLY A 93 24.11 12.84 6.67
CA GLY A 93 25.52 12.85 6.24
C GLY A 93 25.73 11.82 5.12
N ASN A 94 26.53 10.79 5.38
CA ASN A 94 26.77 9.69 4.43
C ASN A 94 25.98 8.42 4.76
N ASP A 95 25.29 8.37 5.90
CA ASP A 95 24.58 7.18 6.35
C ASP A 95 23.15 7.17 5.82
N PRO A 96 22.67 6.04 5.25
CA PRO A 96 21.27 5.91 4.88
C PRO A 96 20.38 5.94 6.13
N LEU A 97 19.26 6.63 6.01
CA LEU A 97 18.26 6.77 7.05
C LEU A 97 16.89 6.62 6.40
N ARG A 98 16.06 5.76 6.96
CA ARG A 98 14.62 5.68 6.65
C ARG A 98 13.83 6.16 7.85
N ASP A 99 13.10 7.26 7.67
CA ASP A 99 12.27 7.91 8.69
C ASP A 99 10.96 8.38 8.07
N GLU A 100 9.97 7.49 8.00
CA GLU A 100 8.70 7.75 7.33
C GLU A 100 7.53 7.95 8.27
N LEU A 101 6.62 8.83 7.82
CA LEU A 101 5.23 8.75 8.23
C LEU A 101 4.48 7.80 7.32
N GLN A 102 3.47 7.14 7.89
CA GLN A 102 2.60 6.20 7.19
C GLN A 102 1.15 6.58 7.41
N LEU A 103 0.35 6.49 6.34
CA LEU A 103 -1.09 6.66 6.34
C LEU A 103 -1.72 5.46 5.64
N SER A 104 -2.26 4.53 6.43
CA SER A 104 -2.98 3.36 5.91
C SER A 104 -4.44 3.71 5.64
N ILE A 105 -4.95 3.22 4.53
CA ILE A 105 -6.30 3.49 4.03
C ILE A 105 -6.99 2.20 3.59
N ASP A 106 -8.31 2.19 3.71
CA ASP A 106 -9.20 1.23 3.04
C ASP A 106 -10.10 1.98 2.07
N ILE A 107 -10.38 1.35 0.93
CA ILE A 107 -11.26 1.85 -0.11
C ILE A 107 -12.34 0.81 -0.34
N THR A 108 -13.60 1.21 -0.27
CA THR A 108 -14.73 0.32 -0.54
C THR A 108 -15.61 0.92 -1.62
N LEU A 109 -15.89 0.17 -2.68
CA LEU A 109 -16.82 0.56 -3.71
C LEU A 109 -18.08 -0.31 -3.68
N SER A 110 -19.22 0.27 -4.03
CA SER A 110 -20.51 -0.41 -4.06
C SER A 110 -21.36 0.08 -5.22
N GLU A 111 -22.06 -0.83 -5.90
CA GLU A 111 -22.98 -0.49 -7.00
C GLU A 111 -24.38 -0.04 -6.48
N VAL A 112 -24.64 -0.07 -5.17
CA VAL A 112 -26.01 -0.04 -4.60
C VAL A 112 -26.43 1.34 -4.05
N ALA A 113 -25.77 2.42 -4.42
CA ALA A 113 -25.70 3.58 -3.51
C ALA A 113 -26.59 4.79 -3.82
N ASP A 114 -27.49 4.72 -4.78
CA ASP A 114 -28.53 5.74 -4.92
C ASP A 114 -29.92 5.13 -5.05
N ARG A 115 -30.64 5.05 -3.92
CA ARG A 115 -32.03 4.58 -3.87
C ARG A 115 -33.04 5.73 -3.81
N LEU A 116 -32.59 6.99 -3.89
CA LEU A 116 -33.46 8.15 -3.68
C LEU A 116 -34.43 8.34 -4.85
N SER A 117 -34.13 7.81 -6.05
CA SER A 117 -35.04 7.77 -7.18
C SER A 117 -35.08 6.39 -7.86
N PRO A 118 -36.18 5.63 -7.77
CA PRO A 118 -36.28 4.30 -8.38
C PRO A 118 -36.29 4.31 -9.92
N ARG A 119 -36.31 5.50 -10.54
CA ARG A 119 -36.28 5.67 -12.01
C ARG A 119 -34.90 6.01 -12.54
N GLN A 120 -33.93 6.32 -11.68
CA GLN A 120 -32.58 6.64 -12.10
C GLN A 120 -31.68 5.40 -12.02
N PRO A 121 -30.73 5.23 -12.96
CA PRO A 121 -29.70 4.21 -12.81
C PRO A 121 -28.92 4.44 -11.51
N LEU A 122 -28.71 3.37 -10.74
CA LEU A 122 -27.92 3.42 -9.50
C LEU A 122 -26.54 4.01 -9.79
N LEU A 123 -26.10 4.93 -8.95
CA LEU A 123 -24.75 5.47 -8.99
C LEU A 123 -23.83 4.62 -8.11
N PRO A 124 -22.65 4.23 -8.62
CA PRO A 124 -21.63 3.64 -7.77
C PRO A 124 -21.21 4.61 -6.67
N HIS A 125 -20.94 4.06 -5.51
CA HIS A 125 -20.38 4.77 -4.36
C HIS A 125 -18.97 4.30 -4.09
N MET A 126 -18.15 5.22 -3.63
CA MET A 126 -16.84 4.97 -3.08
C MET A 126 -16.78 5.55 -1.67
N ALA A 127 -16.22 4.77 -0.75
CA ALA A 127 -15.82 5.22 0.57
C ALA A 127 -14.30 5.08 0.69
N LEU A 128 -13.67 6.12 1.23
CA LEU A 128 -12.26 6.16 1.57
C LEU A 128 -12.15 6.32 3.08
N VAL A 129 -11.45 5.42 3.76
CA VAL A 129 -11.36 5.39 5.23
C VAL A 129 -9.91 5.29 5.66
N ARG A 130 -9.52 6.07 6.65
CA ARG A 130 -8.21 5.97 7.31
C ARG A 130 -8.19 4.87 8.37
N ARG A 131 -7.15 4.03 8.36
CA ARG A 131 -6.88 3.06 9.44
C ARG A 131 -5.97 3.66 10.50
N GLY A 132 -6.56 4.17 11.59
CA GLY A 132 -5.82 4.88 12.64
C GLY A 132 -4.73 4.04 13.32
N VAL A 133 -4.98 2.74 13.56
CA VAL A 133 -4.03 1.83 14.22
C VAL A 133 -2.79 1.51 13.37
N ASP A 134 -2.93 1.62 12.06
CA ASP A 134 -1.89 1.30 11.07
C ASP A 134 -1.22 2.57 10.47
N SER A 135 -1.50 3.74 11.07
CA SER A 135 -1.05 5.07 10.59
C SER A 135 -0.29 5.84 11.66
N ASN A 136 0.77 6.54 11.28
CA ASN A 136 1.47 7.49 12.15
C ASN A 136 0.62 8.76 12.29
N LEU A 137 -0.27 8.79 13.28
CA LEU A 137 -1.08 9.98 13.55
C LEU A 137 -0.24 11.09 14.16
N ILE A 138 -0.30 12.27 13.57
CA ILE A 138 0.45 13.45 14.02
C ILE A 138 -0.46 14.51 14.63
N VAL A 139 0.11 15.36 15.47
CA VAL A 139 -0.61 16.52 16.01
C VAL A 139 -0.77 17.61 14.93
N PRO A 140 -1.88 18.37 14.87
CA PRO A 140 -2.01 19.52 13.99
C PRO A 140 -0.83 20.49 14.12
N GLY A 141 -0.35 20.97 12.99
CA GLY A 141 0.86 21.79 12.90
C GLY A 141 2.18 21.01 12.90
N ALA A 142 2.19 19.71 13.22
CA ALA A 142 3.34 18.86 12.96
C ALA A 142 3.50 18.63 11.45
N LYS A 143 4.75 18.49 11.02
CA LYS A 143 5.13 18.27 9.63
C LYS A 143 6.00 17.02 9.52
N PRO A 144 5.95 16.28 8.41
CA PRO A 144 5.05 16.48 7.26
C PRO A 144 3.61 15.98 7.52
N THR A 145 2.60 16.54 6.85
CA THR A 145 1.22 15.99 6.87
C THR A 145 0.98 15.20 5.58
N LEU A 146 0.64 13.91 5.71
CA LEU A 146 0.25 13.07 4.58
C LEU A 146 -1.26 13.20 4.33
N THR A 147 -1.61 13.47 3.08
CA THR A 147 -2.98 13.50 2.59
C THR A 147 -3.12 12.59 1.39
N VAL A 148 -4.10 11.70 1.43
CA VAL A 148 -4.49 10.89 0.26
C VAL A 148 -5.82 11.42 -0.26
N SER A 149 -5.87 11.61 -1.58
CA SER A 149 -7.09 12.00 -2.29
C SER A 149 -7.44 11.00 -3.38
N PHE A 150 -8.74 10.84 -3.62
CA PHE A 150 -9.28 10.05 -4.72
C PHE A 150 -10.32 10.85 -5.51
N GLU A 151 -10.29 10.68 -6.84
CA GLU A 151 -11.25 11.27 -7.76
C GLU A 151 -12.43 10.32 -8.03
N ALA A 152 -13.66 10.77 -7.72
CA ALA A 152 -14.90 10.05 -8.05
C ALA A 152 -15.59 10.54 -9.33
N ALA A 153 -15.13 11.64 -9.93
CA ALA A 153 -15.67 12.17 -11.16
C ALA A 153 -15.61 11.16 -12.32
N LEU A 154 -16.37 11.47 -13.38
CA LEU A 154 -16.44 10.63 -14.57
C LEU A 154 -15.07 10.43 -15.22
N GLU A 155 -14.34 11.52 -15.40
CA GLU A 155 -13.02 11.59 -16.01
C GLU A 155 -11.99 12.08 -14.99
N VAL A 156 -10.76 11.61 -15.11
CA VAL A 156 -9.63 12.11 -14.31
C VAL A 156 -8.74 12.95 -15.21
N LEU A 157 -8.78 14.27 -15.03
CA LEU A 157 -7.91 15.19 -15.77
C LEU A 157 -6.54 15.30 -15.09
N ASP A 158 -6.54 15.50 -13.78
CA ASP A 158 -5.34 15.54 -12.93
C ASP A 158 -5.69 14.95 -11.55
N PRO A 159 -5.10 13.81 -11.14
CA PRO A 159 -5.38 13.21 -9.83
C PRO A 159 -4.95 14.08 -8.65
N ASN A 160 -4.06 15.06 -8.85
CA ASN A 160 -3.67 16.02 -7.81
C ASN A 160 -4.69 17.16 -7.65
N LEU A 161 -5.57 17.36 -8.63
CA LEU A 161 -6.63 18.39 -8.64
C LEU A 161 -8.01 17.75 -8.90
N PRO A 162 -8.46 16.84 -8.03
CA PRO A 162 -9.74 16.16 -8.20
C PRO A 162 -10.94 17.12 -8.18
N ALA A 163 -11.85 16.95 -9.13
CA ALA A 163 -13.13 17.64 -9.24
C ALA A 163 -14.14 17.15 -8.20
N ILE A 164 -14.15 15.86 -7.87
CA ILE A 164 -14.97 15.27 -6.78
C ILE A 164 -14.03 14.55 -5.80
N PRO A 165 -13.38 15.30 -4.88
CA PRO A 165 -12.37 14.75 -3.98
C PRO A 165 -12.97 13.94 -2.83
N LEU A 166 -12.49 12.72 -2.65
CA LEU A 166 -12.51 12.02 -1.35
C LEU A 166 -11.13 12.19 -0.71
N VAL A 167 -11.07 12.70 0.52
CA VAL A 167 -9.79 13.04 1.16
C VAL A 167 -9.70 12.46 2.57
N VAL A 168 -8.56 11.86 2.88
CA VAL A 168 -8.17 11.49 4.26
C VAL A 168 -6.74 11.95 4.57
N ASN A 169 -6.44 12.20 5.84
CA ASN A 169 -5.12 12.66 6.27
C ASN A 169 -4.65 11.98 7.57
N ASN A 170 -3.37 12.12 7.93
CA ASN A 170 -2.80 11.54 9.14
C ASN A 170 -2.93 12.42 10.41
N LEU A 171 -3.84 13.39 10.47
CA LEU A 171 -4.01 14.23 11.66
C LEU A 171 -4.77 13.51 12.78
N GLY A 172 -4.19 13.46 13.98
CA GLY A 172 -4.74 12.73 15.12
C GLY A 172 -5.85 13.45 15.92
N TRP A 173 -5.96 14.77 15.80
CA TRP A 173 -6.94 15.58 16.53
C TRP A 173 -7.22 16.91 15.84
N ALA A 174 -8.28 17.60 16.23
CA ALA A 174 -8.68 18.90 15.69
C ALA A 174 -8.08 20.06 16.50
N LYS A 175 -7.41 21.01 15.85
CA LYS A 175 -7.05 22.31 16.46
C LYS A 175 -7.07 23.42 15.42
N GLY A 176 -7.86 24.46 15.65
CA GLY A 176 -8.01 25.57 14.72
C GLY A 176 -8.58 25.12 13.37
N ASN A 177 -7.96 25.57 12.27
CA ASN A 177 -8.45 25.32 10.90
C ASN A 177 -8.04 23.96 10.31
N GLN A 178 -7.17 23.20 10.99
CA GLN A 178 -6.77 21.85 10.55
C GLN A 178 -7.62 20.80 11.27
N GLN A 179 -8.34 20.00 10.48
CA GLN A 179 -9.26 18.97 10.97
C GLN A 179 -8.80 17.57 10.49
N PRO A 180 -8.88 16.54 11.34
CA PRO A 180 -8.73 15.15 10.91
C PRO A 180 -9.75 14.79 9.85
N LEU A 181 -9.26 14.39 8.68
CA LEU A 181 -10.08 13.83 7.61
C LEU A 181 -9.94 12.31 7.70
N THR A 182 -10.91 11.67 8.34
CA THR A 182 -10.81 10.25 8.74
C THR A 182 -11.57 9.31 7.83
N ALA A 183 -12.61 9.82 7.18
CA ALA A 183 -13.36 9.13 6.16
C ALA A 183 -13.95 10.17 5.19
N ALA A 184 -14.17 9.74 3.95
CA ALA A 184 -14.87 10.50 2.93
C ALA A 184 -15.66 9.52 2.05
N ASP A 185 -16.75 10.00 1.47
CA ASP A 185 -17.53 9.24 0.49
C ASP A 185 -17.98 10.12 -0.68
N ALA A 186 -18.25 9.48 -1.81
CA ALA A 186 -18.83 10.13 -2.98
C ALA A 186 -19.56 9.13 -3.88
N LEU A 187 -20.46 9.66 -4.72
CA LEU A 187 -21.10 8.95 -5.83
C LEU A 187 -20.44 9.33 -7.15
N GLY A 188 -20.22 8.36 -8.04
CA GLY A 188 -19.49 8.60 -9.28
C GLY A 188 -19.70 7.54 -10.36
N ARG A 189 -20.12 7.97 -11.56
CA ARG A 189 -20.26 7.06 -12.72
C ARG A 189 -18.91 6.58 -13.25
N GLY A 190 -17.84 7.36 -13.08
CA GLY A 190 -16.49 7.00 -13.53
C GLY A 190 -15.97 5.70 -12.91
N LEU A 191 -16.36 5.43 -11.66
CA LEU A 191 -15.95 4.22 -10.92
C LEU A 191 -16.39 2.92 -11.61
N ALA A 192 -17.61 2.90 -12.20
CA ALA A 192 -18.11 1.74 -12.93
C ALA A 192 -17.52 1.64 -14.34
N LEU A 193 -17.29 2.77 -15.03
CA LEU A 193 -16.63 2.78 -16.34
C LEU A 193 -15.20 2.25 -16.26
N ASP A 194 -14.53 2.54 -15.15
CA ASP A 194 -13.20 2.01 -14.87
C ASP A 194 -13.22 0.55 -14.42
N GLY A 195 -14.39 -0.05 -14.24
CA GLY A 195 -14.52 -1.45 -13.83
C GLY A 195 -14.11 -1.69 -12.38
N LEU A 196 -14.01 -0.64 -11.55
CA LEU A 196 -13.55 -0.76 -10.16
C LEU A 196 -14.59 -1.37 -9.23
N THR A 197 -15.85 -1.43 -9.66
CA THR A 197 -17.00 -1.91 -8.87
C THR A 197 -17.22 -3.42 -8.97
N ARG A 198 -16.36 -4.14 -9.69
CA ARG A 198 -16.45 -5.60 -9.85
C ARG A 198 -15.11 -6.23 -9.56
N SER A 199 -15.14 -7.42 -9.00
CA SER A 199 -13.93 -8.21 -8.77
C SER A 199 -13.55 -8.97 -10.05
N CYS A 200 -12.26 -9.02 -10.36
CA CYS A 200 -11.74 -9.85 -11.46
C CYS A 200 -11.84 -11.35 -11.13
N HIS A 201 -11.63 -11.71 -9.85
CA HIS A 201 -11.69 -13.08 -9.35
C HIS A 201 -11.80 -13.08 -7.81
N ALA A 202 -12.28 -14.19 -7.23
CA ALA A 202 -12.41 -14.36 -5.78
C ALA A 202 -11.37 -15.33 -5.21
N LYS A 203 -10.14 -15.30 -5.74
CA LYS A 203 -9.05 -16.26 -5.41
C LYS A 203 -7.94 -15.68 -4.52
N LEU A 204 -8.01 -14.40 -4.17
CA LEU A 204 -7.11 -13.82 -3.17
C LEU A 204 -7.57 -14.27 -1.78
N ASN A 205 -6.63 -14.57 -0.90
CA ASN A 205 -6.92 -14.96 0.48
C ASN A 205 -6.15 -14.12 1.51
N SER A 206 -6.25 -14.47 2.79
CA SER A 206 -5.54 -13.75 3.87
C SER A 206 -4.02 -13.87 3.79
N PHE A 207 -3.49 -14.95 3.20
CA PHE A 207 -2.06 -15.10 2.95
C PHE A 207 -1.60 -14.05 1.94
N ASP A 208 -2.34 -13.86 0.85
CA ASP A 208 -2.05 -12.82 -0.15
C ASP A 208 -2.09 -11.42 0.46
N GLU A 209 -3.10 -11.14 1.28
CA GLU A 209 -3.19 -9.87 2.00
C GLU A 209 -1.95 -9.64 2.88
N ARG A 210 -1.48 -10.67 3.59
CA ARG A 210 -0.26 -10.58 4.40
C ARG A 210 0.97 -10.28 3.54
N VAL A 211 1.13 -10.95 2.39
CA VAL A 211 2.24 -10.68 1.47
C VAL A 211 2.18 -9.24 0.93
N PHE A 212 1.01 -8.76 0.50
CA PHE A 212 0.87 -7.38 0.05
C PHE A 212 1.20 -6.37 1.15
N ARG A 213 0.76 -6.66 2.39
CA ARG A 213 1.14 -5.85 3.54
C ARG A 213 2.66 -5.84 3.68
N VAL A 214 3.34 -7.00 3.74
CA VAL A 214 4.82 -7.11 3.82
C VAL A 214 5.49 -6.24 2.76
N LEU A 215 5.14 -6.46 1.49
CA LEU A 215 5.70 -5.72 0.37
C LEU A 215 5.45 -4.21 0.51
N SER A 216 4.25 -3.80 0.92
CA SER A 216 3.92 -2.38 1.08
C SER A 216 4.77 -1.68 2.14
N ARG A 217 5.25 -2.43 3.15
CA ARG A 217 6.07 -1.89 4.25
C ARG A 217 7.57 -2.07 4.05
N SER A 218 7.98 -2.88 3.09
CA SER A 218 9.39 -3.19 2.82
C SER A 218 9.94 -2.50 1.58
N LEU A 219 9.14 -2.39 0.52
CA LEU A 219 9.59 -1.81 -0.75
C LEU A 219 9.70 -0.29 -0.68
N ARG A 220 10.90 0.26 -0.83
CA ARG A 220 11.13 1.71 -0.86
C ARG A 220 11.91 2.13 -2.08
N ILE A 221 11.41 3.16 -2.75
CA ILE A 221 12.10 3.84 -3.85
C ILE A 221 13.06 4.86 -3.22
N SER A 222 14.17 5.15 -3.89
CA SER A 222 15.04 6.25 -3.50
C SER A 222 15.63 6.94 -4.74
N ASP A 223 15.24 8.20 -4.94
CA ASP A 223 15.82 9.04 -5.99
C ASP A 223 17.29 9.37 -5.69
N TRP A 224 17.62 9.55 -4.42
CA TRP A 224 18.98 9.87 -3.97
C TRP A 224 20.00 8.83 -4.43
N PHE A 225 19.73 7.55 -4.15
CA PHE A 225 20.62 6.44 -4.52
C PHE A 225 20.64 6.16 -6.03
N ALA A 226 19.65 6.67 -6.78
CA ALA A 226 19.66 6.62 -8.23
C ALA A 226 20.69 7.61 -8.85
N GLY A 227 21.16 8.60 -8.08
CA GLY A 227 22.20 9.56 -8.50
C GLY A 227 21.66 10.86 -9.11
N ARG A 228 20.38 11.19 -8.88
CA ARG A 228 19.77 12.47 -9.27
C ARG A 228 18.87 13.02 -8.16
N TYR A 229 18.86 14.34 -8.04
CA TYR A 229 17.84 15.07 -7.30
C TYR A 229 16.68 15.33 -8.26
N PHE A 230 15.60 14.58 -8.12
CA PHE A 230 14.35 14.89 -8.81
C PHE A 230 13.41 15.54 -7.80
N ASP A 231 13.23 16.84 -7.92
CA ASP A 231 12.58 17.59 -6.84
C ASP A 231 11.06 17.33 -6.72
N ARG A 232 10.41 16.55 -7.61
CA ARG A 232 8.93 16.46 -7.70
C ARG A 232 8.37 15.19 -8.38
N VAL A 233 8.83 13.99 -8.04
CA VAL A 233 8.19 12.75 -8.57
C VAL A 233 7.42 12.07 -7.45
N ASN A 234 6.09 12.12 -7.51
CA ASN A 234 5.27 11.29 -6.63
C ASN A 234 5.23 9.87 -7.20
N TRP A 235 5.12 8.88 -6.34
CA TRP A 235 5.11 7.48 -6.77
C TRP A 235 3.79 6.85 -6.41
N VAL A 236 3.14 6.19 -7.38
CA VAL A 236 2.01 5.29 -7.09
C VAL A 236 2.44 3.89 -7.48
N ILE A 237 2.41 2.96 -6.53
CA ILE A 237 2.80 1.58 -6.72
C ILE A 237 1.56 0.71 -6.54
N VAL A 238 1.24 -0.10 -7.54
CA VAL A 238 0.19 -1.10 -7.42
C VAL A 238 0.80 -2.46 -7.16
N LEU A 239 0.26 -3.22 -6.21
CA LEU A 239 0.70 -4.57 -5.88
C LEU A 239 -0.40 -5.57 -6.24
N PHE A 240 -0.03 -6.64 -6.93
CA PHE A 240 -0.96 -7.68 -7.36
C PHE A 240 -0.25 -9.04 -7.46
N ARG A 241 -1.03 -10.11 -7.58
CA ARG A 241 -0.50 -11.48 -7.68
C ARG A 241 -0.18 -11.82 -9.14
N GLY A 242 0.86 -12.61 -9.37
CA GLY A 242 1.11 -13.27 -10.65
C GLY A 242 0.26 -14.53 -10.85
N GLU A 243 0.48 -15.24 -11.96
CA GLU A 243 -0.23 -16.50 -12.26
C GLU A 243 0.13 -17.58 -11.24
N ASP A 244 1.42 -17.71 -10.96
CA ASP A 244 1.94 -18.64 -9.95
C ASP A 244 1.65 -18.12 -8.52
N PRO A 245 1.19 -18.98 -7.59
CA PRO A 245 0.99 -18.63 -6.18
C PRO A 245 2.18 -17.93 -5.51
N HIS A 246 3.41 -18.29 -5.91
CA HIS A 246 4.65 -17.73 -5.40
C HIS A 246 5.04 -16.40 -6.06
N GLN A 247 4.33 -15.98 -7.10
CA GLN A 247 4.64 -14.76 -7.82
C GLN A 247 3.76 -13.60 -7.37
N TYR A 248 4.40 -12.50 -7.02
CA TYR A 248 3.77 -11.22 -6.76
C TYR A 248 4.42 -10.16 -7.65
N ARG A 249 3.68 -9.12 -7.99
CA ARG A 249 4.13 -8.08 -8.92
C ARG A 249 3.86 -6.72 -8.34
N ALA A 250 4.71 -5.77 -8.72
CA ALA A 250 4.45 -4.36 -8.49
C ALA A 250 4.63 -3.57 -9.78
N THR A 251 3.70 -2.67 -10.08
CA THR A 251 3.89 -1.66 -11.12
C THR A 251 4.06 -0.31 -10.45
N ILE A 252 5.19 0.34 -10.71
CA ILE A 252 5.53 1.65 -10.17
C ILE A 252 5.22 2.69 -11.25
N TYR A 253 4.33 3.61 -10.93
CA TYR A 253 3.96 4.76 -11.75
C TYR A 253 4.63 6.02 -11.20
N PRO A 254 5.68 6.53 -11.87
CA PRO A 254 6.25 7.83 -11.56
C PRO A 254 5.30 8.92 -12.10
N LEU A 255 4.87 9.81 -11.21
CA LEU A 255 3.99 10.93 -11.51
C LEU A 255 4.77 12.23 -11.38
N GLU A 256 4.94 12.93 -12.49
CA GLU A 256 5.63 14.22 -12.55
C GLU A 256 4.61 15.36 -12.52
N ASN A 257 4.83 16.31 -11.62
CA ASN A 257 4.10 17.57 -11.60
C ASN A 257 5.05 18.68 -12.05
N ALA A 258 4.96 19.05 -13.33
CA ALA A 258 5.78 20.11 -13.92
C ALA A 258 4.99 21.42 -13.87
N CYS A 259 5.46 22.41 -13.12
CA CYS A 259 4.85 23.73 -13.08
C CYS A 259 5.74 24.74 -13.80
N SER A 260 5.22 25.37 -14.86
CA SER A 260 5.83 26.50 -15.56
C SER A 260 4.82 27.64 -15.71
N ASP A 261 5.25 28.86 -15.40
CA ASP A 261 4.50 30.11 -15.66
C ASP A 261 3.05 30.12 -15.16
N GLY A 262 2.80 29.57 -13.97
CA GLY A 262 1.48 29.55 -13.34
C GLY A 262 0.54 28.44 -13.82
N SER A 263 1.00 27.60 -14.76
CA SER A 263 0.34 26.35 -15.14
C SER A 263 1.13 25.15 -14.62
N CYS A 264 0.43 24.17 -14.05
CA CYS A 264 1.02 22.88 -13.68
C CYS A 264 0.43 21.82 -14.59
N GLU A 265 1.30 21.02 -15.19
CA GLU A 265 0.93 19.85 -15.98
C GLU A 265 1.23 18.58 -15.19
N PHE A 266 0.26 17.68 -15.19
CA PHE A 266 0.40 16.33 -14.70
C PHE A 266 0.92 15.43 -15.82
N GLY A 267 2.07 14.80 -15.59
CA GLY A 267 2.70 13.87 -16.52
C GLY A 267 2.85 12.49 -15.90
N ARG A 268 2.47 11.44 -16.64
CA ARG A 268 2.80 10.06 -16.29
C ARG A 268 4.02 9.60 -17.06
N LEU A 269 5.04 9.15 -16.34
CA LEU A 269 6.22 8.55 -16.95
C LEU A 269 6.02 7.06 -17.18
N ASN A 270 6.92 6.45 -17.96
CA ASN A 270 6.85 5.03 -18.26
C ASN A 270 6.93 4.19 -16.96
N PRO A 271 6.01 3.23 -16.76
CA PRO A 271 5.97 2.45 -15.54
C PRO A 271 7.17 1.51 -15.40
N VAL A 272 7.53 1.20 -14.17
CA VAL A 272 8.56 0.20 -13.83
C VAL A 272 7.89 -1.03 -13.24
N GLU A 273 8.25 -2.20 -13.75
CA GLU A 273 7.67 -3.47 -13.31
C GLU A 273 8.64 -4.20 -12.39
N LEU A 274 8.14 -4.64 -11.24
CA LEU A 274 8.82 -5.57 -10.35
C LEU A 274 8.08 -6.89 -10.34
N SER A 275 8.86 -7.97 -10.31
CA SER A 275 8.38 -9.33 -10.08
C SER A 275 9.10 -9.90 -8.87
N PHE A 276 8.33 -10.44 -7.94
CA PHE A 276 8.78 -11.08 -6.71
C PHE A 276 8.42 -12.55 -6.81
N THR A 277 9.41 -13.42 -6.66
CA THR A 277 9.19 -14.84 -6.36
C THR A 277 9.39 -15.02 -4.87
N ILE A 278 8.39 -15.51 -4.15
CA ILE A 278 8.39 -15.61 -2.69
C ILE A 278 8.14 -17.06 -2.28
N ASN A 279 9.07 -17.64 -1.54
CA ASN A 279 8.96 -18.97 -0.97
C ASN A 279 8.46 -18.90 0.47
N TRP A 280 7.72 -19.92 0.89
CA TRP A 280 7.26 -20.07 2.27
C TRP A 280 7.35 -21.53 2.74
N ASP A 281 7.40 -21.72 4.06
CA ASP A 281 7.44 -23.04 4.66
C ASP A 281 6.02 -23.66 4.83
N ALA A 282 5.95 -24.86 5.41
CA ALA A 282 4.67 -25.54 5.66
C ALA A 282 3.74 -24.80 6.64
N ALA A 283 4.29 -23.88 7.45
CA ALA A 283 3.55 -22.98 8.32
C ALA A 283 3.25 -21.63 7.64
N GLY A 284 3.47 -21.54 6.33
CA GLY A 284 3.26 -20.31 5.56
C GLY A 284 4.20 -19.18 5.94
N ARG A 285 5.27 -19.39 6.68
CA ARG A 285 6.23 -18.32 7.01
C ARG A 285 7.08 -18.02 5.79
N LEU A 286 7.32 -16.74 5.51
CA LEU A 286 8.09 -16.34 4.33
C LEU A 286 9.56 -16.66 4.60
N THR A 287 10.23 -17.30 3.62
CA THR A 287 11.59 -17.81 3.79
C THR A 287 12.57 -17.06 2.91
N THR A 288 12.61 -17.41 1.63
CA THR A 288 13.52 -16.82 0.65
C THR A 288 12.74 -16.38 -0.58
N GLY A 289 13.40 -15.64 -1.46
CA GLY A 289 12.81 -15.24 -2.72
C GLY A 289 13.76 -14.46 -3.57
N ASP A 290 13.27 -13.99 -4.70
CA ASP A 290 14.00 -13.14 -5.61
C ASP A 290 13.09 -11.98 -6.05
N VAL A 291 13.70 -10.81 -6.23
CA VAL A 291 13.06 -9.67 -6.88
C VAL A 291 13.80 -9.36 -8.17
N ARG A 292 13.03 -9.08 -9.22
CA ARG A 292 13.54 -8.66 -10.53
C ARG A 292 12.81 -7.43 -11.00
N VAL A 293 13.55 -6.46 -11.51
CA VAL A 293 13.01 -5.29 -12.20
C VAL A 293 13.04 -5.48 -13.71
N SER A 294 11.94 -5.15 -14.36
CA SER A 294 11.83 -4.98 -15.81
C SER A 294 11.54 -3.51 -16.08
N VAL A 295 12.42 -2.88 -16.85
CA VAL A 295 12.42 -1.44 -17.06
C VAL A 295 12.26 -1.14 -18.54
N PRO A 296 11.25 -0.34 -18.95
CA PRO A 296 11.14 0.08 -20.34
C PRO A 296 12.28 1.00 -20.77
N GLU A 297 12.41 1.12 -22.08
CA GLU A 297 13.52 1.77 -22.78
C GLU A 297 13.82 3.22 -22.38
N GLU A 298 12.82 3.95 -21.88
CA GLU A 298 12.87 5.38 -21.55
C GLU A 298 12.57 5.68 -20.08
N THR A 299 12.77 4.71 -19.18
CA THR A 299 12.55 4.96 -17.75
C THR A 299 13.63 5.85 -17.15
N ARG A 300 13.23 6.67 -16.19
CA ARG A 300 14.14 7.37 -15.29
C ARG A 300 14.99 6.40 -14.46
N GLN A 301 16.10 6.93 -13.95
CA GLN A 301 16.93 6.20 -13.00
C GLN A 301 16.10 5.96 -11.74
N ILE A 302 16.14 4.73 -11.21
CA ILE A 302 15.40 4.36 -10.02
C ILE A 302 16.25 3.41 -9.18
N ALA A 303 16.31 3.67 -7.88
CA ALA A 303 16.89 2.77 -6.91
C ALA A 303 15.78 2.28 -5.97
N MET A 304 15.83 1.01 -5.60
CA MET A 304 14.84 0.40 -4.74
C MET A 304 15.51 -0.46 -3.68
N PHE A 305 14.99 -0.39 -2.46
CA PHE A 305 15.40 -1.22 -1.34
C PHE A 305 14.24 -2.08 -0.87
N LEU A 306 14.55 -3.29 -0.43
CA LEU A 306 13.67 -4.08 0.44
C LEU A 306 14.24 -4.02 1.86
N LEU A 307 13.55 -3.31 2.73
CA LEU A 307 13.96 -3.10 4.12
C LEU A 307 13.01 -3.84 5.06
N PRO A 308 13.42 -4.12 6.31
CA PRO A 308 12.51 -4.65 7.32
C PRO A 308 11.23 -3.80 7.43
N PRO A 309 10.03 -4.40 7.60
CA PRO A 309 8.79 -3.65 7.72
C PRO A 309 8.85 -2.66 8.87
N MET A 310 8.70 -1.37 8.56
CA MET A 310 8.61 -0.35 9.60
C MET A 310 7.21 -0.35 10.21
N ARG A 311 7.13 -0.55 11.52
CA ARG A 311 5.87 -0.46 12.28
C ARG A 311 5.51 1.00 12.54
N THR A 312 4.22 1.28 12.60
CA THR A 312 3.70 2.57 13.02
C THR A 312 4.28 2.98 14.37
N GLY A 313 4.84 4.20 14.43
CA GLY A 313 5.44 4.77 15.65
C GLY A 313 6.82 4.24 16.02
N GLN A 314 7.48 3.44 15.18
CA GLN A 314 8.85 2.99 15.45
C GLN A 314 9.91 4.04 15.14
N THR A 315 11.09 3.82 15.72
CA THR A 315 12.28 4.62 15.48
C THR A 315 12.74 4.49 14.02
N PRO A 316 13.40 5.52 13.47
CA PRO A 316 14.03 5.44 12.16
C PRO A 316 14.96 4.22 12.01
N GLN A 317 15.04 3.68 10.80
CA GLN A 317 16.00 2.64 10.42
C GLN A 317 17.26 3.30 9.86
N GLY A 318 18.43 2.87 10.33
CA GLY A 318 19.73 3.44 9.96
C GLY A 318 20.60 2.45 9.20
N SER A 319 21.91 2.73 9.12
CA SER A 319 22.86 1.94 8.30
C SER A 319 22.80 0.43 8.52
N ALA A 320 22.49 -0.03 9.74
CA ALA A 320 22.39 -1.46 10.06
C ALA A 320 21.28 -2.17 9.25
N GLU A 321 20.12 -1.55 9.07
CA GLU A 321 19.03 -2.15 8.29
C GLU A 321 19.26 -2.09 6.77
N PHE A 322 20.13 -1.19 6.30
CA PHE A 322 20.51 -1.09 4.89
C PHE A 322 21.66 -2.04 4.55
N GLU A 323 22.51 -2.39 5.52
CA GLU A 323 23.61 -3.32 5.33
C GLU A 323 23.07 -4.71 4.98
N GLY A 324 23.34 -5.17 3.76
CA GLY A 324 22.85 -6.45 3.25
C GLY A 324 21.38 -6.47 2.82
N ALA A 325 20.68 -5.33 2.87
CA ALA A 325 19.32 -5.23 2.35
C ALA A 325 19.31 -5.49 0.82
N PRO A 326 18.33 -6.25 0.30
CA PRO A 326 18.18 -6.39 -1.14
C PRO A 326 18.02 -5.02 -1.80
N PHE A 327 18.87 -4.77 -2.80
CA PHE A 327 18.98 -3.48 -3.47
C PHE A 327 18.89 -3.69 -4.98
N LEU A 328 18.07 -2.87 -5.63
CA LEU A 328 17.95 -2.81 -7.08
C LEU A 328 18.30 -1.40 -7.54
N LEU A 329 18.98 -1.33 -8.68
CA LEU A 329 19.39 -0.07 -9.28
C LEU A 329 19.22 -0.16 -10.80
N TYR A 330 18.45 0.76 -11.34
CA TYR A 330 18.43 1.03 -12.77
C TYR A 330 18.91 2.46 -13.00
N ARG A 331 19.97 2.63 -13.81
CA ARG A 331 20.49 3.96 -14.16
C ARG A 331 20.08 4.41 -15.55
N PHE A 332 20.38 3.60 -16.54
CA PHE A 332 20.02 3.80 -17.93
C PHE A 332 20.24 2.48 -18.67
N ARG A 333 19.71 2.38 -19.89
CA ARG A 333 19.88 1.19 -20.72
C ARG A 333 21.37 0.85 -20.86
N ASP A 334 21.69 -0.43 -20.70
CA ASP A 334 23.05 -0.97 -20.86
C ASP A 334 24.09 -0.42 -19.86
N SER A 335 23.66 0.27 -18.80
CA SER A 335 24.58 0.67 -17.74
C SER A 335 25.17 -0.56 -17.07
N PRO A 336 26.51 -0.67 -16.93
CA PRO A 336 27.15 -1.78 -16.22
C PRO A 336 26.90 -1.72 -14.71
N LEU A 337 26.34 -0.61 -14.21
CA LEU A 337 25.97 -0.41 -12.82
C LEU A 337 24.54 -0.87 -12.50
N ASN A 338 23.80 -1.37 -13.49
CA ASN A 338 22.44 -1.86 -13.28
C ASN A 338 22.47 -3.11 -12.40
N ILE A 339 21.67 -3.10 -11.34
CA ILE A 339 21.38 -4.23 -10.47
C ILE A 339 19.89 -4.53 -10.65
N LEU A 340 19.58 -5.45 -11.57
CA LEU A 340 18.20 -5.71 -11.99
C LEU A 340 17.54 -6.88 -11.26
N THR A 341 18.32 -7.60 -10.44
CA THR A 341 17.86 -8.75 -9.67
C THR A 341 18.53 -8.75 -8.31
N ALA A 342 17.81 -9.13 -7.27
CA ALA A 342 18.35 -9.37 -5.94
C ALA A 342 17.64 -10.55 -5.29
N THR A 343 18.38 -11.36 -4.55
CA THR A 343 17.82 -12.39 -3.67
C THR A 343 17.37 -11.75 -2.37
N VAL A 344 16.26 -12.23 -1.83
CA VAL A 344 15.62 -11.74 -0.61
C VAL A 344 15.57 -12.86 0.41
N ASP A 345 16.20 -12.65 1.56
CA ASP A 345 16.01 -13.46 2.75
C ASP A 345 14.85 -12.88 3.55
N TRP A 346 13.62 -13.33 3.26
CA TRP A 346 12.41 -12.86 3.94
C TRP A 346 12.41 -13.26 5.41
N GLU A 347 12.97 -14.41 5.75
CA GLU A 347 13.07 -14.85 7.15
C GLU A 347 13.92 -13.88 7.96
N ALA A 348 15.10 -13.51 7.45
CA ALA A 348 15.96 -12.52 8.10
C ALA A 348 15.33 -11.12 8.11
N LEU A 349 14.74 -10.69 6.98
CA LEU A 349 14.14 -9.35 6.84
C LEU A 349 12.92 -9.16 7.76
N LEU A 350 12.19 -10.24 8.04
CA LEU A 350 11.02 -10.24 8.90
C LEU A 350 11.31 -10.73 10.33
N ALA A 351 12.57 -11.02 10.65
CA ALA A 351 12.97 -11.43 11.98
C ALA A 351 12.51 -10.40 13.02
N ASN A 352 11.92 -10.86 14.12
CA ASN A 352 11.38 -10.03 15.21
C ASN A 352 10.17 -9.16 14.81
N THR A 353 9.49 -9.50 13.73
CA THR A 353 8.21 -8.89 13.35
C THR A 353 7.08 -9.91 13.51
N ALA A 354 5.89 -9.45 13.88
CA ALA A 354 4.67 -10.28 13.91
C ALA A 354 4.19 -10.71 12.52
N TRP A 355 4.98 -10.44 11.48
CA TRP A 355 4.63 -10.62 10.07
C TRP A 355 5.20 -11.93 9.52
N ASN A 356 6.06 -12.59 10.30
CA ASN A 356 6.59 -13.92 10.02
C ASN A 356 6.12 -15.00 11.02
N ASP A 357 5.10 -14.68 11.82
CA ASP A 357 4.47 -15.60 12.77
C ASP A 357 3.35 -16.44 12.12
#